data_AF-A0A937ZM53-F1
#
_entry.id   AF-A0A937ZM53-F1
#
_cell.length_a   1.000
_cell.length_b   1.000
_cell.length_c   1.000
_cell.angle_alpha   90.00
_cell.angle_beta   90.00
_cell.angle_gamma   90.00
#
_symmetry.space_group_name_H-M   'P 1'
#
loop_
_entity.id
_entity.type
_entity.pdbx_description
1 polymer ?
#
loop_
_entity_poly.entity_id
_entity_poly.type
_entity_poly.pdbx_seq_one_letter_code
_entity_poly.pdbx_strand_id
1 'polypeptide(L)' 'MLRPTRTQGDWLKRGLDQAGGKLPLFTRDGQRVSERTIRSCIRQGWAEPWFENPIKPDWLVCKLTDEGRRALADN' A
#
# COMPACT_ATOMS: atom_id res chain seq x y z
N MET A 1 3.08 -6.55 -16.99
CA MET A 1 2.55 -5.99 -15.72
C MET A 1 3.15 -4.61 -15.50
N LEU A 2 2.41 -3.69 -14.87
CA LEU A 2 2.95 -2.39 -14.48
C LEU A 2 3.89 -2.57 -13.28
N ARG A 3 5.01 -1.85 -13.27
CA ARG A 3 6.00 -1.92 -12.19
C ARG A 3 5.83 -0.75 -11.22
N PRO A 4 5.92 -0.99 -9.90
CA PRO A 4 5.92 0.09 -8.92
C PRO A 4 7.12 1.01 -9.11
N THR A 5 6.93 2.32 -8.90
CA THR A 5 8.06 3.22 -8.69
C THR A 5 8.78 2.87 -7.38
N ARG A 6 9.99 3.39 -7.17
CA ARG A 6 10.75 3.17 -5.93
C ARG A 6 9.92 3.48 -4.68
N THR A 7 9.28 4.65 -4.62
CA THR A 7 8.44 5.05 -3.47
C THR A 7 7.25 4.13 -3.27
N GLN A 8 6.59 3.68 -4.35
CA GLN A 8 5.48 2.72 -4.26
C GLN A 8 5.98 1.37 -3.76
N GLY A 9 7.07 0.86 -4.33
CA GLY A 9 7.67 -0.41 -3.95
C GLY A 9 8.14 -0.41 -2.50
N ASP A 10 8.82 0.64 -2.05
CA ASP A 10 9.28 0.77 -0.67
C ASP A 10 8.11 0.75 0.32
N TRP A 11 6.97 1.36 -0.04
CA TRP A 11 5.77 1.31 0.78
C TRP A 11 5.10 -0.08 0.74
N LEU A 12 4.92 -0.68 -0.44
CA LEU A 12 4.29 -2.00 -0.59
C LEU A 12 5.08 -3.10 0.13
N LYS A 13 6.43 -3.06 0.06
CA LYS A 13 7.32 -4.01 0.76
C LYS A 13 7.07 -4.02 2.27
N ARG A 14 6.62 -2.91 2.86
CA ARG A 14 6.28 -2.85 4.29
C ARG A 14 5.15 -3.80 4.69
N GLY A 15 4.29 -4.19 3.76
CA GLY A 15 3.22 -5.16 4.00
C GLY A 15 3.67 -6.61 3.96
N LEU A 16 4.88 -6.92 3.48
CA LEU A 16 5.36 -8.30 3.38
C LEU A 16 5.55 -8.94 4.77
N ASP A 17 6.06 -8.15 5.73
CA ASP A 17 6.41 -8.60 7.08
C ASP A 17 5.29 -8.38 8.11
N GLN A 18 4.09 -7.97 7.67
CA GLN A 18 2.97 -7.66 8.56
C GLN A 18 1.87 -8.71 8.42
N ALA A 19 1.34 -9.19 9.55
CA ALA A 19 0.20 -10.09 9.56
C ALA A 19 -0.97 -9.47 8.76
N GLY A 20 -1.52 -10.24 7.82
CA GLY A 20 -2.59 -9.79 6.92
C GLY A 20 -2.18 -8.69 5.92
N GLY A 21 -0.90 -8.35 5.80
CA GLY A 21 -0.40 -7.44 4.76
C GLY A 21 -0.49 -5.95 5.10
N LYS A 22 -0.62 -5.56 6.37
CA LYS A 22 -0.96 -4.17 6.74
C LYS A 22 0.07 -3.17 6.26
N LEU A 23 -0.39 -2.13 5.56
CA LEU A 23 0.46 -1.07 5.07
C LEU A 23 0.46 0.12 6.05
N PRO A 24 1.64 0.62 6.46
CA PRO A 24 1.75 1.70 7.41
C PRO A 24 1.38 3.05 6.77
N LEU A 25 0.83 3.96 7.58
CA LEU A 25 0.56 5.35 7.17
C LEU A 25 1.82 6.24 7.16
N PHE A 26 2.90 5.77 7.78
CA PHE A 26 4.16 6.50 7.94
C PHE A 26 5.33 5.69 7.39
N THR A 27 6.33 6.38 6.86
CA THR A 27 7.62 5.83 6.44
C THR A 27 8.44 5.38 7.64
N ARG A 28 9.63 4.79 7.41
CA ARG A 28 10.54 4.42 8.49
C ARG A 28 11.03 5.63 9.29
N ASP A 29 11.16 6.78 8.64
CA ASP A 29 11.63 8.04 9.25
C ASP A 29 10.49 8.87 9.86
N GLY A 30 9.29 8.29 10.01
CA GLY A 30 8.14 8.95 10.63
C GLY A 30 7.39 9.94 9.73
N GLN A 31 7.76 10.08 8.45
CA GLN A 31 7.04 10.93 7.51
C GLN A 31 5.74 10.27 7.05
N ARG A 32 4.68 11.04 6.85
CA ARG A 32 3.41 10.50 6.33
C ARG A 32 3.60 10.04 4.88
N VAL A 33 3.13 8.84 4.57
CA VAL A 33 3.10 8.34 3.19
C VAL A 33 2.15 9.22 2.37
N SER A 34 2.62 9.68 1.20
CA SER A 34 1.81 10.51 0.32
C SER A 34 0.50 9.82 -0.05
N GLU A 35 -0.61 10.52 0.12
CA GLU A 35 -1.93 10.07 -0.31
C GLU A 35 -1.97 9.75 -1.80
N ARG A 36 -1.22 10.50 -2.63
CA ARG A 36 -1.07 10.21 -4.06
C ARG A 36 -0.47 8.83 -4.30
N THR A 37 0.54 8.45 -3.51
CA THR A 37 1.16 7.11 -3.58
C THR A 37 0.14 6.05 -3.21
N ILE A 38 -0.57 6.22 -2.09
CA ILE A 38 -1.55 5.24 -1.61
C ILE A 38 -2.67 5.06 -2.64
N ARG A 39 -3.32 6.14 -3.08
CA ARG A 39 -4.38 6.09 -4.09
C ARG A 39 -3.90 5.52 -5.42
N SER A 40 -2.65 5.79 -5.81
CA SER A 40 -2.07 5.18 -7.01
C SER A 40 -1.93 3.67 -6.87
N CYS A 41 -1.44 3.15 -5.75
CA CYS A 41 -1.34 1.71 -5.53
C CYS A 41 -2.72 1.05 -5.46
N ILE A 42 -3.72 1.72 -4.87
CA ILE A 42 -5.11 1.23 -4.85
C ILE A 42 -5.65 1.11 -6.27
N ARG A 43 -5.49 2.14 -7.11
CA ARG A 43 -5.96 2.10 -8.51
C ARG A 43 -5.31 0.99 -9.33
N GLN A 44 -4.08 0.61 -9.03
CA GLN A 44 -3.38 -0.49 -9.70
C GLN A 44 -3.73 -1.88 -9.12
N GLY A 45 -4.55 -1.93 -8.07
CA GLY A 45 -4.89 -3.16 -7.36
C GLY A 45 -3.75 -3.71 -6.49
N TRP A 46 -2.67 -2.95 -6.25
CA TRP A 46 -1.54 -3.40 -5.42
C TRP A 46 -1.80 -3.26 -3.92
N ALA A 47 -2.77 -2.43 -3.56
CA ALA A 47 -3.22 -2.23 -2.20
C ALA A 47 -4.74 -2.10 -2.18
N GLU A 48 -5.38 -2.48 -1.09
CA GLU A 48 -6.82 -2.26 -0.89
C GLU A 48 -7.10 -1.74 0.51
N PRO A 49 -8.18 -0.96 0.73
CA PRO A 49 -8.59 -0.55 2.06
C PRO A 49 -8.70 -1.75 3.00
N TRP A 50 -8.16 -1.64 4.21
CA TRP A 50 -8.16 -2.74 5.18
C TRP A 50 -9.57 -3.06 5.67
N PHE A 51 -10.41 -2.04 5.81
CA PHE A 51 -11.80 -2.14 6.22
C PHE A 51 -12.58 -0.91 5.75
N GLU A 52 -13.85 -1.11 5.45
CA GLU A 52 -14.77 0.01 5.27
C GLU A 52 -15.05 0.66 6.63
N ASN A 53 -14.75 1.95 6.75
CA ASN A 53 -15.13 2.74 7.91
C ASN A 53 -16.23 3.73 7.50
N PRO A 54 -17.50 3.50 7.88
CA PRO A 54 -18.61 4.40 7.57
C PRO A 54 -18.43 5.83 8.10
N ILE A 55 -17.59 6.01 9.14
CA ILE A 55 -17.31 7.31 9.77
C ILE A 55 -16.19 8.06 9.03
N LYS A 56 -15.27 7.33 8.38
CA LYS A 56 -14.15 7.90 7.62
C LYS A 56 -14.03 7.17 6.28
N PRO A 57 -14.89 7.49 5.31
CA PRO A 57 -14.86 6.84 3.99
C PRO A 57 -13.54 7.08 3.25
N ASP A 58 -12.85 8.18 3.55
CA ASP A 58 -11.55 8.52 2.97
C ASP A 58 -10.35 7.87 3.68
N TRP A 59 -10.58 6.88 4.55
CA TRP A 59 -9.49 6.29 5.32
C TRP A 59 -8.58 5.43 4.45
N LEU A 60 -7.31 5.85 4.35
CA LEU A 60 -6.29 5.19 3.53
C LEU A 60 -5.46 4.14 4.29
N VAL A 61 -6.02 3.54 5.35
CA VAL A 61 -5.39 2.35 5.96
C VAL A 61 -5.64 1.18 5.04
N CYS A 62 -4.56 0.66 4.46
CA CYS A 62 -4.62 -0.36 3.41
C CYS A 62 -3.91 -1.66 3.83
N LYS A 63 -4.14 -2.72 3.07
CA LYS A 63 -3.32 -3.93 3.04
C LYS A 63 -2.75 -4.18 1.66
N LEU A 64 -1.63 -4.90 1.64
CA LEU A 64 -0.99 -5.43 0.45
C LEU A 64 -1.82 -6.58 -0.12
N THR A 65 -2.16 -6.51 -1.40
CA THR A 65 -2.87 -7.56 -2.15
C THR A 65 -1.90 -8.58 -2.74
N ASP A 66 -2.43 -9.67 -3.30
CA ASP A 66 -1.60 -10.64 -4.03
C ASP A 66 -1.02 -10.06 -5.31
N GLU A 67 -1.77 -9.21 -6.02
CA GLU A 67 -1.28 -8.44 -7.16
C GLU A 67 -0.13 -7.51 -6.76
N GLY A 68 -0.21 -6.89 -5.58
CA GLY A 68 0.86 -6.08 -5.01
C GLY A 68 2.11 -6.91 -4.70
N ARG A 69 1.94 -8.13 -4.18
CA ARG A 69 3.06 -9.08 -3.97
C ARG A 69 3.70 -9.50 -5.28
N ARG A 70 2.90 -9.83 -6.30
CA ARG A 70 3.40 -10.17 -7.65
C ARG A 70 4.16 -9.00 -8.27
N ALA A 71 3.62 -7.78 -8.18
CA ALA A 71 4.27 -6.58 -8.69
C ALA A 71 5.63 -6.26 -8.03
N LEU A 72 5.86 -6.72 -6.80
CA LEU A 72 7.14 -6.61 -6.11
C LEU A 72 8.17 -7.68 -6.53
N ALA A 73 7.72 -8.84 -7.00
CA ALA A 73 8.59 -9.92 -7.45
C ALA A 73 9.19 -9.66 -8.85
N ASP A 74 8.53 -8.84 -9.67
CA ASP A 74 8.96 -8.46 -11.02
C ASP A 74 10.00 -7.30 -11.04
N ASN A 75 10.63 -6.99 -9.90
CA ASN A 75 11.44 -5.80 -9.64
C ASN A 75 12.91 -6.14 -9.37
#